data_AF-A0A831UHT3-F1
#
_entry.id   AF-A0A831UHT3-F1
#
_cell.length_a   1.000
_cell.length_b   1.000
_cell.length_c   1.000
_cell.angle_alpha   90.00
_cell.angle_beta   90.00
_cell.angle_gamma   90.00
#
_symmetry.space_group_name_H-M   'P 1'
#
loop_
_entity.id
_entity.type
_entity.pdbx_description
1 polymer ?
#
loop_
_entity_poly.entity_id
_entity_poly.type
_entity_poly.pdbx_seq_one_letter_code
_entity_poly.pdbx_strand_id
1 'polypeptide(L)'
;MRRALGVLGLLLLWEGLAAWGLLNPLYAPPPHQVLLTLLGLFQSGEVFPHLQATFAAALLGLFWGVLLGGALGLLAAFSPLLADMLEPVMLLLNAIPRVILAPLFVIWLG
;
A
#
# COMPACT_ATOMS: atom_id res chain seq x y z
N MET A 1 -18.59 22.14 -0.21
CA MET A 1 -19.84 21.89 0.57
C MET A 1 -20.64 20.70 0.05
N ARG A 2 -21.09 20.67 -1.22
CA ARG A 2 -21.84 19.53 -1.80
C ARG A 2 -21.21 18.15 -1.60
N ARG A 3 -19.89 18.03 -1.78
CA ARG A 3 -19.15 16.76 -1.59
C ARG A 3 -19.16 16.28 -0.12
N ALA A 4 -18.98 17.21 0.83
CA ALA A 4 -18.99 16.89 2.26
C ALA A 4 -20.37 16.42 2.73
N LEU A 5 -21.45 17.06 2.24
CA LEU A 5 -22.82 16.63 2.50
C LEU A 5 -23.10 15.22 1.97
N GLY A 6 -22.58 14.89 0.78
CA GLY A 6 -22.68 13.54 0.23
C GLY A 6 -21.99 12.49 1.11
N VAL A 7 -20.77 12.78 1.57
CA VAL A 7 -20.03 11.88 2.47
C VAL A 7 -20.74 11.71 3.81
N LEU A 8 -21.21 12.81 4.41
CA LEU A 8 -21.97 12.75 5.66
C LEU A 8 -23.28 11.96 5.50
N GLY A 9 -24.01 12.17 4.41
CA GLY A 9 -25.22 11.41 4.11
C GLY A 9 -24.94 9.91 3.96
N LEU A 10 -23.85 9.54 3.29
CA LEU A 10 -23.44 8.15 3.16
C LEU A 10 -23.07 7.53 4.51
N LEU A 11 -22.32 8.24 5.36
CA LEU A 11 -21.93 7.77 6.69
C LEU A 11 -23.15 7.57 7.59
N LEU A 12 -24.11 8.51 7.57
CA LEU A 12 -25.35 8.40 8.34
C LEU A 12 -26.22 7.25 7.84
N LEU A 13 -26.31 7.04 6.52
CA LEU A 13 -27.02 5.89 5.95
C LEU A 13 -26.36 4.57 6.38
N TRP A 14 -25.04 4.47 6.28
CA TRP A 14 -24.30 3.29 6.70
C TRP A 14 -24.49 3.01 8.20
N GLU A 15 -24.33 4.04 9.05
CA GLU A 15 -24.57 3.95 10.50
C GLU A 15 -26.01 3.50 10.79
N GLY A 16 -27.01 4.07 10.11
CA GLY A 16 -28.42 3.68 10.27
C GLY A 16 -28.69 2.24 9.85
N LEU A 17 -28.16 1.80 8.71
CA LEU A 17 -28.30 0.41 8.23
C LEU A 17 -27.62 -0.59 9.17
N ALA A 18 -26.44 -0.24 9.70
CA ALA A 18 -25.74 -1.06 10.69
C ALA A 18 -26.51 -1.12 12.01
N ALA A 19 -27.03 0.02 12.50
CA ALA A 19 -27.80 0.09 13.75
C ALA A 19 -29.12 -0.69 13.68
N TRP A 20 -29.75 -0.75 12.51
CA TRP A 20 -30.95 -1.58 12.27
C TRP A 20 -30.65 -3.06 12.03
N GLY A 21 -29.39 -3.48 12.11
CA GLY A 21 -28.99 -4.89 11.94
C GLY A 21 -29.14 -5.41 10.50
N LEU A 22 -29.28 -4.50 9.52
CA LEU A 22 -29.36 -4.84 8.09
C LEU A 22 -27.99 -5.19 7.50
N LEU A 23 -26.92 -4.85 8.21
CA LEU A 23 -25.54 -5.14 7.82
C LEU A 23 -24.92 -6.11 8.81
N ASN A 24 -24.20 -7.10 8.30
CA ASN A 24 -23.45 -8.03 9.14
C ASN A 24 -22.24 -7.30 9.75
N PRO A 25 -22.14 -7.18 11.09
CA PRO A 25 -21.07 -6.43 11.77
C PRO A 25 -19.66 -6.95 11.47
N LEU A 26 -19.52 -8.21 11.06
CA LEU A 26 -18.23 -8.79 10.69
C LEU A 26 -17.68 -8.19 9.38
N TYR A 27 -18.57 -7.91 8.43
CA TYR A 27 -18.19 -7.39 7.10
C TYR A 27 -18.32 -5.87 7.00
N ALA A 28 -19.27 -5.28 7.73
CA ALA A 28 -19.58 -3.87 7.69
C ALA A 28 -19.90 -3.33 9.10
N PRO A 29 -18.90 -3.25 9.99
CA PRO A 29 -19.09 -2.66 11.32
C PRO A 29 -19.52 -1.20 11.20
N PRO A 30 -20.32 -0.68 12.15
CA PRO A 30 -20.79 0.70 12.09
C PRO A 30 -19.63 1.70 12.15
N PRO A 31 -19.71 2.83 11.43
CA PRO A 31 -18.69 3.88 11.39
C PRO A 31 -18.14 4.30 12.77
N HIS A 32 -19.00 4.42 13.79
CA HIS A 32 -18.53 4.82 15.13
C HIS A 32 -17.60 3.78 15.76
N GLN A 33 -17.83 2.47 15.56
CA GLN A 33 -16.95 1.42 16.10
C GLN A 33 -15.60 1.42 15.41
N VAL A 34 -15.58 1.67 14.09
CA VAL A 34 -14.34 1.83 13.33
C VAL A 34 -13.53 3.00 13.88
N LEU A 35 -14.17 4.14 14.16
CA LEU A 35 -13.50 5.31 14.74
C LEU A 35 -12.96 5.05 16.14
N LEU A 36 -13.75 4.42 17.02
CA LEU A 36 -13.30 4.07 18.38
C LEU A 36 -12.11 3.10 18.35
N THR A 37 -12.14 2.12 17.46
CA THR A 37 -11.04 1.16 17.29
C THR A 37 -9.78 1.86 16.81
N LEU A 38 -9.89 2.72 15.79
CA LEU A 38 -8.77 3.53 15.31
C LEU A 38 -8.16 4.36 16.43
N LEU A 39 -8.97 5.10 17.20
CA LEU A 39 -8.49 5.90 18.33
C LEU A 39 -7.83 5.03 19.40
N GLY A 40 -8.41 3.88 19.72
CA GLY A 40 -7.84 2.92 20.67
C GLY A 40 -6.46 2.43 20.24
N LEU A 41 -6.28 2.11 18.96
CA LEU A 41 -4.99 1.67 18.41
C LEU A 41 -3.91 2.77 18.44
N PHE A 42 -4.30 4.03 18.25
CA PHE A 42 -3.37 5.17 18.38
C PHE A 42 -3.03 5.44 19.86
N GLN A 43 -3.99 5.29 20.76
CA GLN A 43 -3.77 5.48 22.21
C GLN A 43 -2.94 4.36 22.83
N SER A 44 -3.15 3.10 22.45
CA SER A 44 -2.35 1.96 22.91
C SER A 44 -0.94 1.96 22.30
N GLY A 45 -0.77 2.65 21.17
CA GLY A 45 0.48 2.71 20.42
C GLY A 45 0.74 1.49 19.54
N GLU A 46 -0.18 0.52 19.49
CA GLU A 46 -0.07 -0.69 18.67
C GLU A 46 0.05 -0.39 17.16
N VAL A 47 -0.48 0.74 16.70
CA VAL A 47 -0.38 1.16 15.30
C VAL A 47 1.04 1.60 14.90
N PHE A 48 1.85 2.12 15.83
CA PHE A 48 3.15 2.72 15.49
C PHE A 48 4.17 1.72 14.92
N PRO A 49 4.36 0.51 15.48
CA PRO A 49 5.26 -0.48 14.90
C PRO A 49 4.88 -0.87 13.46
N HIS A 50 3.58 -1.01 13.18
CA HIS A 50 3.09 -1.33 11.84
C HIS A 50 3.31 -0.19 10.85
N LEU A 51 2.99 1.05 11.25
CA LEU A 51 3.27 2.22 10.43
C LEU A 51 4.76 2.35 10.15
N GLN A 52 5.60 2.25 11.19
CA GLN A 52 7.04 2.35 11.05
C GLN A 52 7.58 1.29 10.10
N ALA A 53 7.16 0.03 10.23
CA ALA A 53 7.59 -1.05 9.35
C ALA A 53 7.21 -0.77 7.89
N THR A 54 5.95 -0.38 7.62
CA THR A 54 5.50 -0.07 6.25
C THR A 54 6.21 1.15 5.68
N PHE A 55 6.34 2.23 6.45
CA PHE A 55 7.03 3.44 6.00
C PHE A 55 8.52 3.20 5.77
N ALA A 56 9.20 2.49 6.67
CA ALA A 56 10.61 2.15 6.51
C ALA A 56 10.83 1.29 5.26
N ALA A 57 10.01 0.25 5.05
CA ALA A 57 10.09 -0.58 3.84
C ALA A 57 9.86 0.24 2.56
N ALA A 58 8.87 1.13 2.56
CA ALA A 58 8.58 2.00 1.41
C ALA A 58 9.73 2.98 1.12
N LEU A 59 10.28 3.62 2.14
CA LEU A 59 11.38 4.57 1.99
C LEU A 59 12.68 3.90 1.58
N LEU A 60 13.03 2.76 2.17
CA LEU A 60 14.22 1.99 1.79
C LEU A 60 14.08 1.44 0.37
N GLY A 61 12.92 0.89 0.02
CA GLY A 61 12.64 0.42 -1.34
C GLY A 61 12.72 1.54 -2.37
N LEU A 62 12.17 2.72 -2.05
CA LEU A 62 12.26 3.91 -2.91
C LEU A 62 13.72 4.38 -3.06
N PHE A 63 14.44 4.49 -1.94
CA PHE A 63 15.83 4.95 -1.93
C PHE A 63 16.72 4.06 -2.81
N TRP A 64 16.69 2.74 -2.57
CA TRP A 64 17.49 1.80 -3.35
C TRP A 64 17.01 1.67 -4.79
N GLY A 65 15.70 1.71 -5.04
CA GLY A 65 15.13 1.66 -6.38
C GLY A 65 15.55 2.87 -7.23
N VAL A 66 15.50 4.08 -6.66
CA VAL A 66 15.95 5.30 -7.34
C VAL A 66 17.47 5.30 -7.52
N LEU A 67 18.23 4.90 -6.51
CA LEU A 67 19.69 4.90 -6.57
C LEU A 67 20.21 3.93 -7.64
N LEU A 68 19.79 2.66 -7.56
CA LEU A 68 20.26 1.62 -8.49
C LEU A 68 19.62 1.76 -9.86
N GLY A 69 18.30 1.96 -9.93
CA GLY A 69 17.59 2.12 -11.18
C GLY A 69 18.00 3.40 -11.93
N GLY A 70 18.20 4.51 -11.19
CA GLY A 70 18.70 5.75 -11.76
C GLY A 70 20.14 5.64 -12.27
N ALA A 71 21.03 5.00 -11.50
CA ALA A 71 22.41 4.76 -11.94
C ALA A 71 22.47 3.89 -13.20
N LEU A 72 21.75 2.75 -13.21
CA LEU A 72 21.70 1.86 -14.37
C LEU A 72 21.06 2.52 -15.59
N GLY A 73 19.98 3.27 -15.40
CA GLY A 73 19.33 4.03 -16.47
C GLY A 73 20.24 5.11 -17.07
N LEU A 74 21.02 5.80 -16.23
CA LEU A 74 21.99 6.78 -16.70
C LEU A 74 23.14 6.12 -17.47
N LEU A 75 23.65 4.99 -16.99
CA LEU A 75 24.70 4.23 -17.69
C LEU A 75 24.22 3.71 -19.05
N ALA A 76 22.99 3.21 -19.13
CA ALA A 76 22.36 2.81 -20.40
C ALA A 76 22.23 3.98 -21.37
N ALA A 77 21.92 5.19 -20.89
CA ALA A 77 21.78 6.37 -21.73
C ALA A 77 23.08 6.76 -22.45
N PHE A 78 24.24 6.43 -21.87
CA PHE A 78 25.55 6.74 -22.46
C PHE A 78 26.18 5.58 -23.24
N SER A 79 25.62 4.37 -23.19
CA SER A 79 26.22 3.19 -23.82
C SER A 79 25.16 2.26 -24.44
N PRO A 80 25.15 2.13 -25.79
CA PRO A 80 24.22 1.23 -26.48
C PRO A 80 24.34 -0.23 -26.00
N LEU A 81 25.57 -0.71 -25.73
CA LEU A 81 25.80 -2.06 -25.22
C LEU A 81 25.09 -2.30 -23.88
N LEU A 82 25.17 -1.36 -22.95
CA LEU A 82 24.51 -1.46 -21.65
C LEU A 82 22.98 -1.38 -21.78
N ALA A 83 22.48 -0.55 -22.69
CA ALA A 83 21.05 -0.47 -22.98
C ALA A 83 20.52 -1.83 -23.48
N ASP A 84 21.18 -2.43 -24.48
CA ASP A 84 20.80 -3.72 -25.04
C ASP A 84 20.84 -4.85 -23.99
N MET A 85 21.79 -4.79 -23.05
CA MET A 85 21.88 -5.78 -21.95
C MET A 85 20.79 -5.59 -20.88
N LEU A 86 20.39 -4.35 -20.59
CA LEU A 86 19.41 -4.06 -19.54
C LEU A 86 17.97 -4.16 -20.02
N GLU A 87 17.70 -3.96 -21.31
CA GLU A 87 16.36 -3.99 -21.90
C GLU A 87 15.58 -5.28 -21.58
N PRO A 88 16.13 -6.50 -21.74
CA PRO A 88 15.43 -7.74 -21.40
C PRO A 88 15.10 -7.84 -19.90
N VAL A 89 16.00 -7.37 -19.03
CA VAL A 89 15.81 -7.37 -17.58
C VAL A 89 14.70 -6.38 -17.19
N MET A 90 14.71 -5.18 -17.78
CA MET A 90 13.67 -4.17 -17.56
C MET A 90 12.29 -4.66 -18.03
N LEU A 91 12.23 -5.33 -19.18
CA LEU A 91 11.00 -5.90 -19.72
C LEU A 91 10.45 -6.98 -18.77
N LEU A 92 11.31 -7.88 -18.28
CA LEU A 92 10.92 -8.91 -17.32
C LEU A 92 10.39 -8.28 -16.02
N LEU A 93 11.12 -7.32 -15.43
CA LEU A 93 10.72 -6.66 -14.19
C LEU A 93 9.38 -5.91 -14.31
N ASN A 94 9.11 -5.32 -15.48
CA ASN A 94 7.81 -4.66 -15.74
C ASN A 94 6.68 -5.65 -15.99
N ALA A 95 6.97 -6.83 -16.54
CA ALA A 95 5.97 -7.86 -16.83
C ALA A 95 5.53 -8.64 -15.58
N ILE A 96 6.35 -8.70 -14.53
CA ILE A 96 6.04 -9.47 -13.31
C ILE A 96 4.88 -8.82 -12.54
N PRO A 97 3.78 -9.56 -12.28
CA PRO A 97 2.73 -9.10 -11.38
C PRO A 97 3.26 -8.92 -9.96
N ARG A 98 3.08 -7.72 -9.38
CA ARG A 98 3.56 -7.39 -8.02
C ARG A 98 3.06 -8.36 -6.94
N VAL A 99 1.88 -8.95 -7.12
CA VAL A 99 1.28 -9.92 -6.18
C VAL A 99 2.11 -11.20 -6.02
N ILE A 100 2.90 -11.58 -7.04
CA ILE A 100 3.75 -12.79 -7.01
C ILE A 100 5.06 -12.55 -6.25
N LEU A 101 5.47 -11.28 -6.09
CA LEU A 101 6.73 -10.95 -5.44
C LEU A 101 6.73 -11.34 -3.95
N ALA A 102 5.60 -11.19 -3.26
CA ALA A 102 5.50 -11.54 -1.84
C ALA A 102 5.84 -13.03 -1.56
N PRO A 103 5.19 -14.03 -2.20
CA PRO A 103 5.55 -15.43 -1.97
C PRO A 103 6.97 -15.77 -2.46
N LEU A 104 7.44 -15.14 -3.54
CA LEU A 104 8.81 -15.34 -4.05
C LEU A 104 9.86 -14.88 -3.03
N PHE A 105 9.66 -13.72 -2.41
CA PHE A 105 10.57 -13.22 -1.38
C PHE A 105 10.59 -14.11 -0.14
N VAL A 106 9.46 -14.65 0.29
CA VAL A 106 9.40 -15.62 1.39
C VAL A 106 10.21 -16.89 1.05
N ILE A 107 10.10 -17.40 -0.18
CA ILE A 107 10.86 -18.60 -0.58
C ILE A 107 12.38 -18.34 -0.61
N TRP A 108 12.80 -17.17 -1.09
CA TRP A 108 14.23 -16.85 -1.23
C TRP A 108 14.89 -16.37 0.06
N LEU A 109 14.17 -15.62 0.89
CA LEU A 109 14.72 -14.98 2.08
C LEU A 109 14.43 -15.77 3.37
N GLY A 110 13.55 -16.78 3.30
CA GLY A 110 13.08 -17.56 4.46
C GLY A 110 12.00 -16.84 5.25
#